data_AF-A0A9P8JMC8-F1
#
_entry.id   AF-A0A9P8JMC8-F1
#
_cell.length_a   1.000
_cell.length_b   1.000
_cell.length_c   1.000
_cell.angle_alpha   90.00
_cell.angle_beta   90.00
_cell.angle_gamma   90.00
#
_symmetry.space_group_name_H-M   'P 1'
#
loop_
_entity.id
_entity.type
_entity.pdbx_description
1 polymer ?
#
loop_
_entity_poly.entity_id
_entity_poly.type
_entity_poly.pdbx_seq_one_letter_code
_entity_poly.pdbx_strand_id
1 'polypeptide(L)'
;MASLGEDLLGVVNKLQDLVFNTIGNDSLDLPQIVVVGSQSSGKSSVLENIVGRDFLPRGSGIVTRRPLILQLINVPSNSDRPEGDEIHVPHTPASVAGQDEWGEFNHIPGRRFYDFGEVKREIENETARIAGNNKGINRQPINLKIYSPHVLSLTLVDLPGLTKVPIGDQPGDIEKQTRNLITEYIAKPNSIILAVSPANVDLVNSEALKLARHVDPMGRRTIGVLTKLDLMDHGTNAMDILSGRVYPLKLGFIGVVNRSQQDIQGNKSLSDALSAERDFFRTHPAYRNMATRCGTQYLAKSLNTTLMGHIRERLPDIKARLNTLMGQTQQELASYGDVAFAGKEHRGSLVLQLMTRFATSFMSSIDGTSSEISTKELCGGARIYYIFNSVFGNSLETIDPTTNLSVLDIRTAIRNSTGPRPSLFVPELAFDLLVKPQIKLLEVPSQRCVELVYEELIKI
;
A
#
# COMPACT_ATOMS: atom_id res chain seq x y z
N MET A 1 -12.27 6.84 -31.07
CA MET A 1 -11.32 7.06 -29.94
C MET A 1 -12.01 7.27 -28.60
N ALA A 2 -13.27 7.72 -28.53
CA ALA A 2 -14.02 7.88 -27.28
C ALA A 2 -14.32 6.52 -26.58
N SER A 3 -14.66 5.47 -27.34
CA SER A 3 -15.01 4.15 -26.77
C SER A 3 -13.87 3.50 -25.97
N LEU A 4 -12.63 3.56 -26.47
CA LEU A 4 -11.45 3.03 -25.76
C LEU A 4 -11.16 3.76 -24.44
N GLY A 5 -11.63 5.00 -24.30
CA GLY A 5 -11.44 5.77 -23.08
C GLY A 5 -12.39 5.36 -21.97
N GLU A 6 -13.65 5.13 -22.32
CA GLU A 6 -14.68 4.67 -21.37
C GLU A 6 -14.37 3.25 -20.87
N ASP A 7 -13.92 2.36 -21.76
CA ASP A 7 -13.51 0.99 -21.39
C ASP A 7 -12.35 0.99 -20.38
N LEU A 8 -11.34 1.83 -20.61
CA LEU A 8 -10.16 1.92 -19.73
C LEU A 8 -10.54 2.42 -18.34
N LEU A 9 -11.48 3.36 -18.26
CA LEU A 9 -11.91 3.93 -16.99
C LEU A 9 -12.80 2.95 -16.21
N GLY A 10 -13.64 2.17 -16.91
CA GLY A 10 -14.34 1.03 -16.31
C GLY A 10 -13.37 0.00 -15.71
N VAL A 11 -12.26 -0.28 -16.39
CA VAL A 11 -11.20 -1.18 -15.85
C VAL A 11 -10.53 -0.56 -14.63
N VAL A 12 -10.18 0.73 -14.65
CA VAL A 12 -9.56 1.40 -13.49
C VAL A 12 -10.51 1.44 -12.29
N ASN A 13 -11.80 1.69 -12.50
CA ASN A 13 -12.80 1.69 -11.42
C ASN A 13 -12.94 0.29 -10.80
N LYS A 14 -12.98 -0.77 -11.62
CA LYS A 14 -12.98 -2.15 -11.12
C LYS A 14 -11.70 -2.48 -10.35
N LEU A 15 -10.54 -2.04 -10.85
CA LEU A 15 -9.26 -2.22 -10.16
C LEU A 15 -9.23 -1.46 -8.82
N GLN A 16 -9.74 -0.22 -8.80
CA GLN A 16 -9.91 0.57 -7.57
C GLN A 16 -10.76 -0.20 -6.57
N ASP A 17 -11.96 -0.63 -6.97
CA ASP A 17 -12.86 -1.39 -6.10
C ASP A 17 -12.23 -2.67 -5.54
N LEU A 18 -11.53 -3.44 -6.37
CA LEU A 18 -10.88 -4.68 -5.94
C LEU A 18 -9.70 -4.41 -5.00
N VAL A 19 -8.84 -3.45 -5.32
CA VAL A 19 -7.70 -3.09 -4.48
C VAL A 19 -8.19 -2.55 -3.13
N PHE A 20 -9.21 -1.69 -3.14
CA PHE A 20 -9.78 -1.09 -1.95
C PHE A 20 -10.52 -2.09 -1.06
N ASN A 21 -11.26 -3.04 -1.65
CA ASN A 21 -12.05 -4.00 -0.87
C ASN A 21 -11.25 -5.24 -0.45
N THR A 22 -10.18 -5.62 -1.16
CA THR A 22 -9.53 -6.93 -0.98
C THR A 22 -8.08 -6.87 -0.51
N ILE A 23 -7.29 -5.89 -0.95
CA ILE A 23 -5.81 -5.90 -0.78
C ILE A 23 -5.33 -4.82 0.20
N GLY A 24 -6.18 -3.84 0.52
CA GLY A 24 -5.81 -2.69 1.36
C GLY A 24 -5.05 -1.61 0.58
N ASN A 25 -5.10 -0.37 1.07
CA ASN A 25 -4.72 0.86 0.36
C ASN A 25 -3.26 0.99 -0.07
N ASP A 26 -2.35 0.15 0.44
CA ASP A 26 -0.90 0.42 0.38
C ASP A 26 -0.14 -0.39 -0.69
N SER A 27 -0.80 -1.34 -1.35
CA SER A 27 -0.13 -2.24 -2.30
C SER A 27 -0.02 -1.68 -3.72
N LEU A 28 -0.96 -0.81 -4.14
CA LEU A 28 -1.09 -0.41 -5.54
C LEU A 28 -1.58 1.04 -5.69
N ASP A 29 -0.73 1.88 -6.28
CA ASP A 29 -1.01 3.30 -6.51
C ASP A 29 -1.81 3.50 -7.80
N LEU A 30 -3.13 3.64 -7.68
CA LEU A 30 -4.00 3.88 -8.81
C LEU A 30 -4.03 5.36 -9.22
N PRO A 31 -4.16 5.67 -10.51
CA PRO A 31 -4.31 7.05 -10.98
C PRO A 31 -5.52 7.74 -10.37
N GLN A 32 -5.31 8.91 -9.78
CA GLN A 32 -6.35 9.68 -9.09
C GLN A 32 -6.08 11.18 -9.17
N ILE A 33 -7.14 11.99 -9.12
CA ILE A 33 -7.04 13.46 -9.04
C ILE A 33 -7.19 13.89 -7.59
N VAL A 34 -6.15 14.47 -7.01
CA VAL A 34 -6.14 14.93 -5.62
C VAL A 34 -6.34 16.44 -5.57
N VAL A 35 -7.42 16.89 -4.92
CA VAL A 35 -7.75 18.31 -4.79
C VAL A 35 -7.06 18.90 -3.58
N VAL A 36 -6.23 19.93 -3.78
CA VAL A 36 -5.50 20.62 -2.73
C VAL A 36 -5.82 22.10 -2.78
N GLY A 37 -6.16 22.67 -1.63
CA GLY A 37 -6.52 24.08 -1.50
C GLY A 37 -6.50 24.52 -0.04
N SER A 38 -6.35 25.82 0.20
CA SER A 38 -6.63 26.38 1.51
C SER A 38 -8.10 26.22 1.86
N GLN A 39 -8.44 26.31 3.15
CA GLN A 39 -9.83 26.48 3.55
C GLN A 39 -10.45 27.68 2.79
N SER A 40 -11.69 27.53 2.35
CA SER A 40 -12.43 28.57 1.61
C SER A 40 -11.85 28.98 0.25
N SER A 41 -10.90 28.20 -0.30
CA SER A 41 -10.38 28.37 -1.68
C SER A 41 -11.41 28.05 -2.78
N GLY A 42 -12.55 27.44 -2.42
CA GLY A 42 -13.57 27.02 -3.39
C GLY A 42 -13.45 25.56 -3.86
N LYS A 43 -12.55 24.77 -3.26
CA LYS A 43 -12.39 23.31 -3.50
C LYS A 43 -13.71 22.53 -3.61
N SER A 44 -14.60 22.64 -2.61
CA SER A 44 -15.89 21.93 -2.62
C SER A 44 -16.81 22.43 -3.72
N SER A 45 -16.84 23.75 -4.00
CA SER A 45 -17.62 24.30 -5.12
C SER A 45 -17.12 23.80 -6.47
N VAL A 46 -15.80 23.68 -6.66
CA VAL A 46 -15.22 23.11 -7.89
C VAL A 46 -15.69 21.67 -8.09
N LEU A 47 -15.68 20.86 -7.02
CA LEU A 47 -16.15 19.48 -7.08
C LEU A 47 -17.64 19.39 -7.39
N GLU A 48 -18.48 20.17 -6.70
CA GLU A 48 -19.93 20.18 -6.94
C GLU A 48 -20.29 20.66 -8.36
N ASN A 49 -19.56 21.65 -8.87
CA ASN A 49 -19.71 22.11 -10.25
C ASN A 49 -19.34 21.02 -11.27
N ILE A 50 -18.29 20.22 -10.99
CA ILE A 50 -17.94 19.07 -11.83
C ILE A 50 -19.02 18.00 -11.75
N VAL A 51 -19.60 17.73 -10.57
CA VAL A 51 -20.66 16.71 -10.45
C VAL A 51 -21.99 17.15 -11.02
N GLY A 52 -22.32 18.43 -10.95
CA GLY A 52 -23.65 18.91 -11.30
C GLY A 52 -24.63 18.99 -10.13
N ARG A 53 -24.21 18.67 -8.89
CA ARG A 53 -25.10 18.58 -7.71
C ARG A 53 -24.47 19.15 -6.46
N ASP A 54 -25.33 19.61 -5.55
CA ASP A 54 -24.97 20.00 -4.19
C ASP A 54 -25.04 18.78 -3.26
N PHE A 55 -23.89 18.26 -2.87
CA PHE A 55 -23.80 17.06 -2.02
C PHE A 55 -22.68 17.15 -0.99
N LEU A 56 -21.78 18.14 -1.11
CA LEU A 56 -20.73 18.32 -0.13
C LEU A 56 -21.24 19.18 1.04
N PRO A 57 -20.83 18.85 2.27
CA PRO A 57 -21.11 19.69 3.40
C PRO A 57 -20.46 21.07 3.23
N ARG A 58 -21.18 22.12 3.65
CA ARG A 58 -20.75 23.53 3.61
C ARG A 58 -21.03 24.16 4.98
N GLY A 59 -20.04 24.86 5.54
CA GLY A 59 -20.14 25.47 6.87
C GLY A 59 -18.92 26.31 7.22
N SER A 60 -18.99 27.05 8.34
CA SER A 60 -17.84 27.75 8.92
C SER A 60 -16.94 26.76 9.67
N GLY A 61 -15.62 26.85 9.48
CA GLY A 61 -14.65 25.91 10.07
C GLY A 61 -14.18 24.81 9.11
N ILE A 62 -13.46 23.80 9.62
CA ILE A 62 -13.01 22.64 8.82
C ILE A 62 -14.23 21.73 8.61
N VAL A 63 -14.77 21.78 7.41
CA VAL A 63 -15.95 20.98 7.03
C VAL A 63 -15.54 19.57 6.62
N THR A 64 -14.54 19.45 5.74
CA THR A 64 -13.94 18.16 5.35
C THR A 64 -12.92 17.73 6.41
N ARG A 65 -13.27 16.80 7.32
CA ARG A 65 -12.36 16.27 8.37
C ARG A 65 -11.78 14.89 8.05
N ARG A 66 -12.26 14.26 6.98
CA ARG A 66 -11.80 12.97 6.44
C ARG A 66 -11.60 13.13 4.94
N PRO A 67 -10.61 12.46 4.32
CA PRO A 67 -10.54 12.37 2.87
C PRO A 67 -11.86 11.82 2.30
N LEU A 68 -12.37 12.42 1.24
CA LEU A 68 -13.51 11.89 0.49
C LEU A 68 -13.02 11.44 -0.88
N ILE A 69 -13.08 10.14 -1.13
CA ILE A 69 -12.80 9.55 -2.44
C ILE A 69 -14.14 9.49 -3.17
N LEU A 70 -14.24 10.31 -4.21
CA LEU A 70 -15.40 10.49 -5.06
C LEU A 70 -15.16 9.83 -6.41
N GLN A 71 -15.93 8.81 -6.72
CA GLN A 71 -15.92 8.13 -8.01
C GLN A 71 -17.16 8.54 -8.80
N LEU A 72 -16.97 9.29 -9.87
CA LEU A 72 -18.01 9.60 -10.84
C LEU A 72 -18.04 8.49 -11.88
N ILE A 73 -19.22 7.95 -12.14
CA ILE A 73 -19.45 6.87 -13.08
C ILE A 73 -20.48 7.37 -14.08
N ASN A 74 -20.06 7.53 -15.33
CA ASN A 74 -20.98 7.78 -16.42
C ASN A 74 -21.84 6.53 -16.65
N VAL A 75 -23.16 6.69 -16.55
CA VAL A 75 -24.12 5.64 -16.91
C VAL A 75 -24.82 6.05 -18.20
N PRO A 76 -24.89 5.20 -19.23
CA PRO A 76 -25.61 5.54 -20.46
C PRO A 76 -27.10 5.75 -20.13
N SER A 77 -27.69 6.86 -20.59
CA SER A 77 -29.13 7.07 -20.43
C SER A 77 -29.88 6.25 -21.49
N ASN A 78 -30.98 5.59 -21.09
CA ASN A 78 -31.87 4.91 -22.03
C ASN A 78 -32.67 5.87 -22.92
N SER A 79 -32.62 7.18 -22.62
CA SER A 79 -33.26 8.27 -23.37
C SER A 79 -32.37 8.89 -24.45
N ASP A 80 -31.07 8.58 -24.50
CA ASP A 80 -30.12 9.15 -25.48
C ASP A 80 -29.99 8.27 -26.74
N ARG A 81 -31.10 8.10 -27.46
CA ARG A 81 -31.03 7.96 -28.92
C ARG A 81 -31.62 9.24 -29.54
N PRO A 82 -30.81 10.28 -29.76
CA PRO A 82 -31.27 11.39 -30.57
C PRO A 82 -31.34 10.94 -32.03
N GLU A 83 -32.46 11.21 -32.71
CA GLU A 83 -32.47 11.35 -34.17
C GLU A 83 -31.62 12.58 -34.53
N GLY A 84 -30.29 12.42 -34.55
CA GLY A 84 -29.38 13.51 -34.89
C GLY A 84 -28.03 13.39 -34.19
N ASP A 85 -26.98 13.49 -34.98
CA ASP A 85 -25.56 13.28 -34.68
C ASP A 85 -24.94 14.38 -33.76
N GLU A 86 -25.63 14.81 -32.70
CA GLU A 86 -25.05 15.73 -31.70
C GLU A 86 -24.42 14.94 -30.55
N ILE A 87 -23.09 14.94 -30.53
CA ILE A 87 -22.21 14.43 -29.48
C ILE A 87 -22.76 14.85 -28.10
N HIS A 88 -23.08 13.89 -27.22
CA HIS A 88 -23.49 14.15 -25.84
C HIS A 88 -22.41 14.98 -25.12
N VAL A 89 -22.73 16.24 -24.79
CA VAL A 89 -21.80 17.14 -24.09
C VAL A 89 -22.17 17.18 -22.60
N PRO A 90 -21.39 16.53 -21.72
CA PRO A 90 -21.63 16.59 -20.28
C PRO A 90 -21.37 18.00 -19.72
N HIS A 91 -21.95 18.29 -18.55
CA HIS A 91 -21.86 19.56 -17.83
C HIS A 91 -22.42 20.79 -18.58
N THR A 92 -23.55 20.61 -19.28
CA THR A 92 -24.35 21.73 -19.81
C THR A 92 -25.51 22.07 -18.87
N PRO A 93 -26.06 23.30 -18.95
CA PRO A 93 -27.27 23.68 -18.20
C PRO A 93 -28.44 22.68 -18.36
N ALA A 94 -28.58 22.08 -19.55
CA ALA A 94 -29.61 21.08 -19.85
C ALA A 94 -29.30 19.69 -19.27
N SER A 95 -28.03 19.28 -19.24
CA SER A 95 -27.64 17.97 -18.69
C SER A 95 -27.84 17.91 -17.18
N VAL A 96 -27.68 19.01 -16.44
CA VAL A 96 -27.86 19.04 -14.98
C VAL A 96 -29.34 18.86 -14.54
N ALA A 97 -30.30 18.93 -15.47
CA ALA A 97 -31.73 18.80 -15.19
C ALA A 97 -32.27 17.35 -15.21
N GLY A 98 -31.47 16.36 -15.62
CA GLY A 98 -31.89 14.95 -15.71
C GLY A 98 -32.23 14.28 -14.37
N GLN A 99 -33.05 13.22 -14.40
CA GLN A 99 -33.67 12.58 -13.22
C GLN A 99 -33.16 11.16 -12.86
N ASP A 100 -32.12 10.63 -13.50
CA ASP A 100 -31.62 9.26 -13.24
C ASP A 100 -30.22 9.25 -12.61
N GLU A 101 -30.05 9.91 -11.47
CA GLU A 101 -28.77 9.98 -10.76
C GLU A 101 -28.89 9.41 -9.35
N TRP A 102 -27.88 8.67 -8.90
CA TRP A 102 -27.83 8.18 -7.53
C TRP A 102 -26.41 8.08 -6.98
N GLY A 103 -26.29 8.20 -5.66
CA GLY A 103 -25.08 7.92 -4.89
C GLY A 103 -25.11 6.54 -4.25
N GLU A 104 -23.94 5.94 -4.05
CA GLU A 104 -23.74 4.72 -3.26
C GLU A 104 -22.48 4.86 -2.40
N PHE A 105 -22.57 4.49 -1.12
CA PHE A 105 -21.44 4.51 -0.20
C PHE A 105 -20.89 3.10 0.02
N ASN A 106 -19.56 2.97 0.09
CA ASN A 106 -18.95 1.66 0.32
C ASN A 106 -19.27 1.08 1.71
N HIS A 107 -19.51 1.93 2.71
CA HIS A 107 -19.87 1.49 4.07
C HIS A 107 -21.35 1.11 4.23
N ILE A 108 -22.19 1.35 3.21
CA ILE A 108 -23.60 0.93 3.15
C ILE A 108 -23.85 0.26 1.79
N PRO A 109 -23.29 -0.95 1.57
CA PRO A 109 -23.36 -1.60 0.26
C PRO A 109 -24.82 -1.88 -0.15
N GLY A 110 -25.16 -1.59 -1.40
CA GLY A 110 -26.48 -1.88 -1.97
C GLY A 110 -27.57 -0.83 -1.70
N ARG A 111 -27.31 0.20 -0.88
CA ARG A 111 -28.24 1.32 -0.70
C ARG A 111 -27.97 2.42 -1.73
N ARG A 112 -28.97 2.73 -2.56
CA ARG A 112 -28.94 3.84 -3.52
C ARG A 112 -29.56 5.10 -2.92
N PHE A 113 -28.84 6.21 -3.01
CA PHE A 113 -29.28 7.52 -2.55
C PHE A 113 -29.66 8.38 -3.76
N TYR A 114 -30.95 8.61 -3.96
CA TYR A 114 -31.46 9.45 -5.06
C TYR A 114 -31.53 10.94 -4.69
N ASP A 115 -31.64 11.24 -3.40
CA ASP A 115 -31.57 12.60 -2.87
C ASP A 115 -30.13 12.95 -2.47
N PHE A 116 -29.51 13.90 -3.17
CA PHE A 116 -28.17 14.39 -2.84
C PHE A 116 -28.12 15.16 -1.50
N GLY A 117 -29.27 15.61 -0.98
CA GLY A 117 -29.41 16.08 0.39
C GLY A 117 -29.24 14.95 1.42
N GLU A 118 -29.62 13.71 1.11
CA GLU A 118 -29.27 12.55 1.93
C GLU A 118 -27.79 12.19 1.82
N VAL A 119 -27.21 12.25 0.61
CA VAL A 119 -25.77 12.03 0.42
C VAL A 119 -24.95 12.98 1.29
N LYS A 120 -25.32 14.27 1.30
CA LYS A 120 -24.68 15.28 2.15
C LYS A 120 -24.78 14.95 3.63
N ARG A 121 -25.98 14.62 4.11
CA ARG A 121 -26.22 14.24 5.52
C ARG A 121 -25.43 12.99 5.88
N GLU A 122 -25.32 12.01 4.99
CA GLU A 122 -24.57 10.80 5.22
C GLU A 122 -23.05 11.07 5.33
N ILE A 123 -22.50 11.95 4.50
CA ILE A 123 -21.10 12.39 4.63
C ILE A 123 -20.85 13.03 6.01
N GLU A 124 -21.77 13.87 6.47
CA GLU A 124 -21.69 14.51 7.80
C GLU A 124 -21.78 13.47 8.93
N ASN A 125 -22.73 12.55 8.85
CA ASN A 125 -22.93 11.47 9.82
C ASN A 125 -21.72 10.55 9.92
N GLU A 126 -21.20 10.08 8.79
CA GLU A 126 -20.06 9.17 8.74
C GLU A 126 -18.76 9.89 9.18
N THR A 127 -18.65 11.18 8.90
CA THR A 127 -17.57 12.01 9.47
C THR A 127 -17.69 12.10 11.00
N ALA A 128 -18.88 12.39 11.53
CA ALA A 128 -19.11 12.50 12.97
C ALA A 128 -18.92 11.17 13.71
N ARG A 129 -19.30 10.04 13.09
CA ARG A 129 -19.16 8.69 13.65
C ARG A 129 -17.71 8.32 13.95
N ILE A 130 -16.80 8.61 13.03
CA ILE A 130 -15.39 8.18 13.12
C ILE A 130 -14.48 9.26 13.70
N ALA A 131 -14.65 10.52 13.29
CA ALA A 131 -13.84 11.62 13.81
C ALA A 131 -14.33 12.13 15.17
N GLY A 132 -15.55 11.76 15.58
CA GLY A 132 -16.20 12.26 16.78
C GLY A 132 -16.56 13.75 16.69
N ASN A 133 -16.91 14.32 17.83
CA ASN A 133 -17.18 15.75 17.97
C ASN A 133 -15.90 16.58 18.21
N ASN A 134 -14.80 15.92 18.55
CA ASN A 134 -13.48 16.56 18.58
C ASN A 134 -13.10 16.94 17.15
N LYS A 135 -12.73 18.19 16.91
CA LYS A 135 -12.49 18.76 15.57
C LYS A 135 -11.20 18.25 14.90
N GLY A 136 -10.75 17.04 15.22
CA GLY A 136 -9.57 16.39 14.65
C GLY A 136 -9.80 15.87 13.24
N ILE A 137 -8.70 15.54 12.56
CA ILE A 137 -8.69 14.93 11.23
C ILE A 137 -8.44 13.44 11.36
N ASN A 138 -9.17 12.64 10.59
CA ASN A 138 -8.97 11.19 10.52
C ASN A 138 -8.49 10.79 9.11
N ARG A 139 -7.57 9.83 9.04
CA ARG A 139 -6.97 9.35 7.79
C ARG A 139 -7.87 8.40 7.00
N GLN A 140 -8.87 7.79 7.65
CA GLN A 140 -9.75 6.83 7.01
C GLN A 140 -10.68 7.54 6.01
N PRO A 141 -10.59 7.24 4.70
CA PRO A 141 -11.39 7.92 3.70
C PRO A 141 -12.87 7.52 3.79
N ILE A 142 -13.74 8.37 3.24
CA ILE A 142 -15.13 8.04 2.90
C ILE A 142 -15.15 7.76 1.39
N ASN A 143 -15.72 6.62 0.98
CA ASN A 143 -15.82 6.24 -0.43
C ASN A 143 -17.26 6.45 -0.92
N LEU A 144 -17.43 7.32 -1.90
CA LEU A 144 -18.71 7.68 -2.50
C LEU A 144 -18.65 7.48 -4.01
N LYS A 145 -19.57 6.67 -4.55
CA LYS A 145 -19.82 6.51 -5.98
C LYS A 145 -21.03 7.34 -6.37
N ILE A 146 -20.92 8.16 -7.41
CA ILE A 146 -22.04 8.88 -8.01
C ILE A 146 -22.20 8.38 -9.44
N TYR A 147 -23.40 7.86 -9.73
CA TYR A 147 -23.79 7.42 -11.05
C TYR A 147 -24.63 8.51 -11.69
N SER A 148 -24.20 9.00 -12.86
CA SER A 148 -24.95 10.01 -13.61
C SER A 148 -24.64 9.91 -15.11
N PRO A 149 -25.62 10.09 -16.00
CA PRO A 149 -25.37 10.17 -17.45
C PRO A 149 -24.68 11.47 -17.88
N HIS A 150 -24.59 12.45 -16.99
CA HIS A 150 -24.17 13.82 -17.30
C HIS A 150 -22.79 14.19 -16.73
N VAL A 151 -22.13 13.23 -16.07
CA VAL A 151 -20.77 13.37 -15.56
C VAL A 151 -19.78 12.60 -16.41
N LEU A 152 -18.56 13.11 -16.53
CA LEU A 152 -17.44 12.30 -17.00
C LEU A 152 -17.04 11.32 -15.91
N SER A 153 -16.76 10.08 -16.30
CA SER A 153 -16.22 9.10 -15.36
C SER A 153 -14.87 9.60 -14.84
N LEU A 154 -14.72 9.81 -13.53
CA LEU A 154 -13.56 10.46 -12.92
C LEU A 154 -13.42 10.02 -11.45
N THR A 155 -12.20 9.80 -10.98
CA THR A 155 -11.92 9.60 -9.55
C THR A 155 -11.24 10.84 -8.98
N LEU A 156 -11.92 11.51 -8.05
CA LEU A 156 -11.44 12.70 -7.36
C LEU A 156 -11.28 12.41 -5.86
N VAL A 157 -10.26 12.98 -5.24
CA VAL A 157 -10.04 12.92 -3.80
C VAL A 157 -10.14 14.33 -3.24
N ASP A 158 -11.19 14.59 -2.45
CA ASP A 158 -11.29 15.82 -1.66
C ASP A 158 -10.54 15.64 -0.34
N LEU A 159 -9.60 16.54 -0.07
CA LEU A 159 -8.83 16.54 1.16
C LEU A 159 -9.27 17.70 2.07
N PRO A 160 -9.05 17.59 3.39
CA PRO A 160 -9.22 18.71 4.31
C PRO A 160 -8.45 19.96 3.82
N GLY A 161 -9.11 21.12 3.88
CA GLY A 161 -8.50 22.38 3.47
C GLY A 161 -7.42 22.83 4.47
N LEU A 162 -6.33 23.41 3.97
CA LEU A 162 -5.25 23.90 4.83
C LEU A 162 -5.74 25.05 5.73
N THR A 163 -5.51 24.93 7.04
CA THR A 163 -5.76 25.96 8.05
C THR A 163 -4.43 26.40 8.66
N LYS A 164 -4.26 27.71 8.89
CA LYS A 164 -3.03 28.28 9.50
C LYS A 164 -3.10 28.40 11.02
N VAL A 165 -4.30 28.45 11.57
CA VAL A 165 -4.54 28.64 13.00
C VAL A 165 -5.63 27.67 13.43
N PRO A 166 -5.45 26.90 14.53
CA PRO A 166 -6.50 26.05 15.07
C PRO A 166 -7.69 26.90 15.53
N ILE A 167 -8.91 26.49 15.17
CA ILE A 167 -10.14 27.19 15.54
C ILE A 167 -10.99 26.30 16.45
N GLY A 168 -11.32 26.82 17.65
CA GLY A 168 -12.10 26.08 18.66
C GLY A 168 -11.33 24.89 19.22
N ASP A 169 -11.98 23.73 19.34
CA ASP A 169 -11.42 22.51 19.94
C ASP A 169 -10.48 21.72 19.00
N GLN A 170 -9.87 22.39 18.03
CA GLN A 170 -8.89 21.78 17.14
C GLN A 170 -7.56 21.60 17.87
N PRO A 171 -6.85 20.48 17.64
CA PRO A 171 -5.55 20.27 18.25
C PRO A 171 -4.53 21.31 17.71
N GLY A 172 -3.57 21.70 18.56
CA GLY A 172 -2.58 22.73 18.20
C GLY A 172 -1.70 22.38 17.00
N ASP A 173 -1.62 21.11 16.63
CA ASP A 173 -0.85 20.58 15.48
C ASP A 173 -1.73 20.28 14.25
N ILE A 174 -2.98 20.76 14.20
CA ILE A 174 -3.93 20.48 13.10
C ILE A 174 -3.38 20.84 11.71
N GLU A 175 -2.62 21.93 11.61
CA GLU A 175 -1.96 22.35 10.37
C GLU A 175 -0.97 21.27 9.90
N LYS A 176 -0.12 20.79 10.81
CA LYS A 176 0.87 19.75 10.52
C LYS A 176 0.19 18.43 10.15
N GLN A 177 -0.88 18.05 10.86
CA GLN A 177 -1.65 16.85 10.52
C GLN A 177 -2.28 16.94 9.13
N THR A 178 -2.90 18.08 8.81
CA THR A 178 -3.51 18.34 7.49
C THR A 178 -2.46 18.30 6.38
N ARG A 179 -1.32 18.97 6.60
CA ARG A 179 -0.20 19.00 5.65
C ARG A 179 0.38 17.61 5.40
N ASN A 180 0.57 16.83 6.47
CA ASN A 180 1.07 15.46 6.36
C ASN A 180 0.10 14.57 5.59
N LEU A 181 -1.20 14.65 5.91
CA LEU A 181 -2.24 13.92 5.18
C LEU A 181 -2.25 14.30 3.70
N ILE A 182 -2.21 15.59 3.37
CA ILE A 182 -2.16 16.03 1.97
C ILE A 182 -0.92 15.48 1.28
N THR A 183 0.25 15.61 1.92
CA THR A 183 1.54 15.15 1.38
C THR A 183 1.51 13.65 1.07
N GLU A 184 0.89 12.83 1.92
CA GLU A 184 0.74 11.39 1.71
C GLU A 184 0.01 11.06 0.39
N TYR A 185 -1.05 11.82 0.06
CA TYR A 185 -1.79 11.62 -1.18
C TYR A 185 -1.07 12.18 -2.41
N ILE A 186 -0.47 13.37 -2.31
CA ILE A 186 0.17 14.03 -3.47
C ILE A 186 1.60 13.53 -3.74
N ALA A 187 2.27 12.91 -2.78
CA ALA A 187 3.59 12.31 -2.96
C ALA A 187 3.53 11.09 -3.89
N LYS A 188 2.37 10.43 -4.00
CA LYS A 188 2.17 9.30 -4.92
C LYS A 188 2.40 9.76 -6.37
N PRO A 189 3.32 9.14 -7.13
CA PRO A 189 3.68 9.59 -8.48
C PRO A 189 2.53 9.44 -9.49
N ASN A 190 1.58 8.55 -9.19
CA ASN A 190 0.38 8.31 -10.01
C ASN A 190 -0.78 9.27 -9.68
N SER A 191 -0.56 10.27 -8.82
CA SER A 191 -1.59 11.28 -8.50
C SER A 191 -1.43 12.53 -9.38
N ILE A 192 -2.55 13.01 -9.92
CA ILE A 192 -2.64 14.34 -10.54
C ILE A 192 -3.07 15.32 -9.45
N ILE A 193 -2.34 16.43 -9.31
CA ILE A 193 -2.60 17.44 -8.28
C ILE A 193 -3.48 18.54 -8.88
N LEU A 194 -4.67 18.74 -8.32
CA LEU A 194 -5.54 19.86 -8.64
C LEU A 194 -5.35 20.96 -7.59
N ALA A 195 -4.51 21.95 -7.89
CA ALA A 195 -4.16 23.03 -6.97
C ALA A 195 -5.15 24.20 -7.10
N VAL A 196 -6.11 24.26 -6.18
CA VAL A 196 -7.17 25.27 -6.14
C VAL A 196 -6.70 26.49 -5.35
N SER A 197 -6.66 27.65 -6.01
CA SER A 197 -6.28 28.94 -5.42
C SER A 197 -7.30 30.03 -5.76
N PRO A 198 -7.67 30.88 -4.81
CA PRO A 198 -8.53 32.02 -5.11
C PRO A 198 -7.75 33.11 -5.84
N ALA A 199 -8.37 33.77 -6.82
CA ALA A 199 -7.74 34.79 -7.66
C ALA A 199 -7.61 36.15 -6.97
N ASN A 200 -8.38 36.39 -5.90
CA ASN A 200 -8.33 37.63 -5.11
C ASN A 200 -7.20 37.66 -4.07
N VAL A 201 -6.29 36.68 -4.09
CA VAL A 201 -5.11 36.60 -3.22
C VAL A 201 -3.90 36.33 -4.09
N ASP A 202 -2.76 36.91 -3.73
CA ASP A 202 -1.49 36.68 -4.42
C ASP A 202 -1.16 35.18 -4.53
N LEU A 203 -0.90 34.74 -5.76
CA LEU A 203 -0.61 33.35 -6.07
C LEU A 203 0.62 32.81 -5.32
N VAL A 204 1.60 33.67 -5.04
CA VAL A 204 2.83 33.33 -4.30
C VAL A 204 2.51 32.86 -2.87
N ASN A 205 1.39 33.31 -2.31
CA ASN A 205 0.92 32.92 -0.99
C ASN A 205 0.06 31.65 -1.01
N SER A 206 -0.12 31.02 -2.18
CA SER A 206 -0.88 29.76 -2.29
C SER A 206 -0.11 28.58 -1.70
N GLU A 207 -0.59 28.11 -0.54
CA GLU A 207 -0.04 26.90 0.09
C GLU A 207 -0.26 25.64 -0.76
N ALA A 208 -1.34 25.59 -1.55
CA ALA A 208 -1.60 24.47 -2.45
C ALA A 208 -0.49 24.34 -3.50
N LEU A 209 -0.06 25.46 -4.09
CA LEU A 209 1.02 25.46 -5.08
C LEU A 209 2.40 25.20 -4.45
N LYS A 210 2.64 25.68 -3.22
CA LYS A 210 3.88 25.37 -2.48
C LYS A 210 4.00 23.88 -2.19
N LEU A 211 2.92 23.24 -1.72
CA LEU A 211 2.89 21.79 -1.50
C LEU A 211 3.06 21.02 -2.80
N ALA A 212 2.35 21.41 -3.86
CA ALA A 212 2.48 20.78 -5.17
C ALA A 212 3.92 20.86 -5.69
N ARG A 213 4.58 22.02 -5.59
CA ARG A 213 5.97 22.20 -6.05
C ARG A 213 6.98 21.37 -5.26
N HIS A 214 6.70 21.07 -4.00
CA HIS A 214 7.56 20.23 -3.17
C HIS A 214 7.61 18.77 -3.68
N VAL A 215 6.49 18.24 -4.18
CA VAL A 215 6.37 16.86 -4.69
C VAL A 215 6.36 16.75 -6.22
N ASP A 216 6.20 17.87 -6.92
CA ASP A 216 6.25 18.01 -8.38
C ASP A 216 6.99 19.32 -8.76
N PRO A 217 8.34 19.37 -8.61
CA PRO A 217 9.13 20.58 -8.88
C PRO A 217 8.99 21.08 -10.32
N MET A 218 8.76 20.18 -11.28
CA MET A 218 8.62 20.52 -12.70
C MET A 218 7.18 20.87 -13.09
N GLY A 219 6.20 20.70 -12.21
CA GLY A 219 4.78 20.96 -12.47
C GLY A 219 4.22 20.10 -13.61
N ARG A 220 4.69 18.84 -13.74
CA ARG A 220 4.29 17.92 -14.82
C ARG A 220 2.90 17.34 -14.63
N ARG A 221 2.49 17.13 -13.37
CA ARG A 221 1.22 16.48 -12.99
C ARG A 221 0.35 17.39 -12.13
N THR A 222 0.60 18.69 -12.17
CA THR A 222 -0.13 19.71 -11.40
C THR A 222 -0.94 20.61 -12.34
N ILE A 223 -2.25 20.69 -12.10
CA ILE A 223 -3.19 21.61 -12.76
C ILE A 223 -3.51 22.73 -11.77
N GLY A 224 -3.36 23.98 -12.20
CA GLY A 224 -3.77 25.14 -11.42
C GLY A 224 -5.23 25.49 -11.68
N VAL A 225 -6.03 25.68 -10.62
CA VAL A 225 -7.41 26.17 -10.74
C VAL A 225 -7.52 27.50 -10.01
N LEU A 226 -7.93 28.55 -10.73
CA LEU A 226 -8.20 29.86 -10.17
C LEU A 226 -9.70 30.04 -9.96
N THR A 227 -10.11 30.17 -8.70
CA THR A 227 -11.50 30.46 -8.32
C THR A 227 -11.67 31.94 -8.00
N LYS A 228 -12.90 32.41 -7.80
CA LYS A 228 -13.20 33.78 -7.32
C LYS A 228 -12.66 34.90 -8.24
N LEU A 229 -12.64 34.67 -9.55
CA LEU A 229 -12.22 35.67 -10.55
C LEU A 229 -13.16 36.89 -10.60
N ASP A 230 -14.40 36.69 -10.18
CA ASP A 230 -15.45 37.69 -10.00
C ASP A 230 -15.21 38.64 -8.80
N LEU A 231 -14.40 38.22 -7.83
CA LEU A 231 -14.09 38.99 -6.61
C LEU A 231 -12.72 39.67 -6.67
N MET A 232 -12.13 39.82 -7.86
CA MET A 232 -10.88 40.55 -8.04
C MET A 232 -11.10 42.07 -7.96
N ASP A 233 -10.10 42.78 -7.46
CA ASP A 233 -10.15 44.24 -7.36
C ASP A 233 -10.28 44.88 -8.74
N HIS A 234 -11.16 45.89 -8.84
CA HIS A 234 -11.37 46.62 -10.08
C HIS A 234 -10.05 47.18 -10.64
N GLY A 235 -9.77 46.88 -11.90
CA GLY A 235 -8.53 47.28 -12.58
C GLY A 235 -7.43 46.21 -12.56
N THR A 236 -7.60 45.13 -11.79
CA THR A 236 -6.69 43.97 -11.81
C THR A 236 -7.30 42.82 -12.61
N ASN A 237 -6.45 41.90 -13.09
CA ASN A 237 -6.90 40.66 -13.74
C ASN A 237 -5.86 39.55 -13.56
N ALA A 238 -6.29 38.31 -13.72
CA ALA A 238 -5.46 37.11 -13.58
C ALA A 238 -4.90 36.61 -14.93
N MET A 239 -4.86 37.44 -15.98
CA MET A 239 -4.49 37.00 -17.33
C MET A 239 -3.05 36.47 -17.39
N ASP A 240 -2.10 37.09 -16.70
CA ASP A 240 -0.71 36.64 -16.67
C ASP A 240 -0.55 35.31 -15.89
N ILE A 241 -1.45 35.02 -14.95
CA ILE A 241 -1.48 33.73 -14.25
C ILE A 241 -2.09 32.66 -15.16
N LEU A 242 -3.25 32.94 -15.77
CA LEU A 242 -3.94 32.01 -16.67
C LEU A 242 -3.12 31.66 -17.92
N SER A 243 -2.30 32.60 -18.41
CA SER A 243 -1.37 32.37 -19.51
C SER A 243 -0.06 31.69 -19.09
N GLY A 244 0.14 31.43 -17.78
CA GLY A 244 1.30 30.73 -17.25
C GLY A 244 2.60 31.56 -17.19
N ARG A 245 2.51 32.89 -17.33
CA ARG A 245 3.67 33.79 -17.29
C ARG A 245 4.22 33.99 -15.88
N VAL A 246 3.33 34.07 -14.89
CA VAL A 246 3.70 34.28 -13.48
C VAL A 246 4.21 32.99 -12.82
N TYR A 247 3.48 31.89 -13.02
CA TYR A 247 3.80 30.60 -12.43
C TYR A 247 3.64 29.50 -13.50
N PRO A 248 4.73 28.97 -14.07
CA PRO A 248 4.62 27.99 -15.13
C PRO A 248 4.25 26.60 -14.58
N LEU A 249 3.14 26.05 -15.07
CA LEU A 249 2.70 24.66 -14.90
C LEU A 249 2.59 24.01 -16.29
N LYS A 250 2.99 22.74 -16.44
CA LYS A 250 2.93 22.05 -17.73
C LYS A 250 1.49 21.78 -18.19
N LEU A 251 0.58 21.59 -17.24
CA LEU A 251 -0.85 21.40 -17.50
C LEU A 251 -1.64 22.72 -17.48
N GLY A 252 -0.98 23.85 -17.20
CA GLY A 252 -1.56 25.19 -17.23
C GLY A 252 -2.46 25.53 -16.05
N PHE A 253 -3.12 26.68 -16.19
CA PHE A 253 -4.11 27.21 -15.25
C PHE A 253 -5.49 27.30 -15.91
N ILE A 254 -6.54 26.99 -15.15
CA ILE A 254 -7.93 27.08 -15.58
C ILE A 254 -8.69 27.97 -14.62
N GLY A 255 -9.31 29.03 -15.14
CA GLY A 255 -10.16 29.92 -14.37
C GLY A 255 -11.58 29.39 -14.26
N VAL A 256 -12.18 29.44 -13.07
CA VAL A 256 -13.58 29.07 -12.82
C VAL A 256 -14.28 30.11 -11.95
N VAL A 257 -15.56 30.32 -12.20
CA VAL A 257 -16.44 31.17 -11.39
C VAL A 257 -17.52 30.30 -10.79
N ASN A 258 -17.60 30.33 -9.46
CA ASN A 258 -18.52 29.50 -8.67
C ASN A 258 -19.64 30.36 -8.08
N ARG A 259 -20.70 29.73 -7.58
CA ARG A 259 -21.72 30.42 -6.78
C ARG A 259 -21.09 31.08 -5.55
N SER A 260 -21.47 32.33 -5.31
CA SER A 260 -21.14 33.07 -4.09
C SER A 260 -21.94 32.54 -2.90
N GLN A 261 -21.58 32.95 -1.68
CA GLN A 261 -22.36 32.59 -0.49
C GLN A 261 -23.80 33.13 -0.55
N GLN A 262 -24.00 34.29 -1.17
CA GLN A 262 -25.31 34.88 -1.38
C GLN A 262 -26.12 34.08 -2.40
N ASP A 263 -25.51 33.64 -3.51
CA ASP A 263 -26.16 32.79 -4.51
C ASP A 263 -26.64 31.46 -3.89
N ILE A 264 -25.85 30.89 -2.97
CA ILE A 264 -26.19 29.65 -2.28
C ILE A 264 -27.37 29.87 -1.33
N GLN A 265 -27.36 30.95 -0.55
CA GLN A 265 -28.49 31.31 0.32
C GLN A 265 -29.76 31.63 -0.48
N GLY A 266 -29.60 32.21 -1.66
CA GLY A 266 -30.68 32.47 -2.62
C GLY A 266 -31.11 31.24 -3.43
N ASN A 267 -30.57 30.04 -3.14
CA ASN A 267 -30.86 28.79 -3.87
C ASN A 267 -30.69 28.91 -5.39
N LYS A 268 -29.71 29.70 -5.86
CA LYS A 268 -29.37 29.77 -7.28
C LYS A 268 -29.02 28.37 -7.78
N SER A 269 -29.72 27.93 -8.82
CA SER A 269 -29.49 26.61 -9.39
C SER A 269 -28.08 26.52 -9.97
N LEU A 270 -27.52 25.31 -9.98
CA LEU A 270 -26.19 25.10 -10.56
C LEU A 270 -26.20 25.34 -12.08
N SER A 271 -27.31 25.03 -12.75
CA SER A 271 -27.52 25.31 -14.18
C SER A 271 -27.37 26.81 -14.48
N ASP A 272 -28.03 27.65 -13.68
CA ASP A 272 -27.93 29.12 -13.81
C ASP A 272 -26.51 29.62 -13.49
N ALA A 273 -25.82 28.98 -12.55
CA ALA A 273 -24.44 29.32 -12.22
C ALA A 273 -23.47 29.03 -13.37
N LEU A 274 -23.63 27.88 -14.05
CA LEU A 274 -22.82 27.53 -15.22
C LEU A 274 -23.11 28.47 -16.41
N SER A 275 -24.37 28.90 -16.60
CA SER A 275 -24.69 29.92 -17.61
C SER A 275 -24.03 31.26 -17.26
N ALA A 276 -24.15 31.71 -16.02
CA ALA A 276 -23.53 32.94 -15.56
C ALA A 276 -21.99 32.91 -15.67
N GLU A 277 -21.35 31.77 -15.38
CA GLU A 277 -19.92 31.57 -15.59
C GLU A 277 -19.53 31.76 -17.07
N ARG A 278 -20.29 31.12 -17.97
CA ARG A 278 -20.06 31.23 -19.41
C ARG A 278 -20.23 32.66 -19.91
N ASP A 279 -21.23 33.37 -19.42
CA ASP A 279 -21.49 34.76 -19.78
C ASP A 279 -20.41 35.70 -19.21
N PHE A 280 -19.94 35.46 -17.99
CA PHE A 280 -18.82 36.17 -17.38
C PHE A 280 -17.58 36.10 -18.27
N PHE A 281 -17.13 34.90 -18.65
CA PHE A 281 -15.91 34.77 -19.47
C PHE A 281 -16.07 35.35 -20.88
N ARG A 282 -17.27 35.33 -21.45
CA ARG A 282 -17.55 35.89 -22.80
C ARG A 282 -17.60 37.42 -22.81
N THR A 283 -18.15 38.01 -21.76
CA THR A 283 -18.38 39.45 -21.68
C THR A 283 -17.21 40.20 -21.04
N HIS A 284 -16.43 39.55 -20.17
CA HIS A 284 -15.34 40.20 -19.44
C HIS A 284 -14.22 40.68 -20.38
N PRO A 285 -13.86 41.99 -20.36
CA PRO A 285 -12.89 42.57 -21.30
C PRO A 285 -11.52 41.87 -21.31
N ALA A 286 -11.02 41.46 -20.14
CA ALA A 286 -9.72 40.81 -20.02
C ALA A 286 -9.72 39.31 -20.40
N TYR A 287 -10.85 38.61 -20.27
CA TYR A 287 -10.89 37.14 -20.37
C TYR A 287 -11.59 36.62 -21.63
N ARG A 288 -12.27 37.49 -22.39
CA ARG A 288 -13.00 37.12 -23.62
C ARG A 288 -12.17 36.30 -24.61
N ASN A 289 -10.89 36.62 -24.78
CA ASN A 289 -9.98 35.92 -25.68
C ASN A 289 -9.59 34.52 -25.18
N MET A 290 -9.72 34.25 -23.88
CA MET A 290 -9.43 32.96 -23.23
C MET A 290 -10.69 32.22 -22.77
N ALA A 291 -11.88 32.71 -23.11
CA ALA A 291 -13.15 32.14 -22.67
C ALA A 291 -13.31 30.65 -23.06
N THR A 292 -12.69 30.21 -24.16
CA THR A 292 -12.70 28.81 -24.60
C THR A 292 -11.81 27.88 -23.78
N ARG A 293 -10.88 28.44 -22.98
CA ARG A 293 -9.94 27.71 -22.10
C ARG A 293 -10.23 27.92 -20.62
N CYS A 294 -11.40 28.50 -20.30
CA CYS A 294 -11.85 28.76 -18.94
C CYS A 294 -13.24 28.15 -18.74
N GLY A 295 -13.66 28.09 -17.48
CA GLY A 295 -14.95 27.58 -17.06
C GLY A 295 -14.93 26.12 -16.63
N THR A 296 -15.95 25.74 -15.86
CA THR A 296 -16.14 24.39 -15.30
C THR A 296 -16.16 23.33 -16.40
N GLN A 297 -16.81 23.61 -17.53
CA GLN A 297 -16.92 22.66 -18.64
C GLN A 297 -15.54 22.32 -19.25
N TYR A 298 -14.70 23.35 -19.44
CA TYR A 298 -13.33 23.15 -19.92
C TYR A 298 -12.48 22.42 -18.88
N LEU A 299 -12.65 22.75 -17.59
CA LEU A 299 -11.98 22.06 -16.48
C LEU A 299 -12.31 20.56 -16.48
N ALA A 300 -13.58 20.18 -16.49
CA ALA A 300 -13.99 18.77 -16.49
C ALA A 300 -13.41 17.99 -17.68
N LYS A 301 -13.47 18.57 -18.89
CA LYS A 301 -12.89 17.98 -20.10
C LYS A 301 -11.37 17.84 -20.01
N SER A 302 -10.68 18.86 -19.50
CA SER A 302 -9.23 18.87 -19.33
C SER A 302 -8.78 17.84 -18.28
N LEU A 303 -9.50 17.73 -17.17
CA LEU A 303 -9.26 16.72 -16.12
C LEU A 303 -9.40 15.31 -16.66
N ASN A 304 -10.47 15.03 -17.42
CA ASN A 304 -10.66 13.72 -18.03
C ASN A 304 -9.56 13.39 -19.03
N THR A 305 -9.24 14.32 -19.93
CA THR A 305 -8.18 14.11 -20.93
C THR A 305 -6.82 13.84 -20.25
N THR A 306 -6.50 14.60 -19.20
CA THR A 306 -5.25 14.44 -18.44
C THR A 306 -5.23 13.12 -17.68
N LEU A 307 -6.32 12.77 -16.98
CA LEU A 307 -6.44 11.51 -16.25
C LEU A 307 -6.29 10.32 -17.19
N MET A 308 -6.95 10.35 -18.34
CA MET A 308 -6.88 9.31 -19.35
C MET A 308 -5.48 9.15 -19.95
N GLY A 309 -4.80 10.26 -20.22
CA GLY A 309 -3.39 10.24 -20.63
C GLY A 309 -2.51 9.60 -19.55
N HIS A 310 -2.70 10.02 -18.30
CA HIS A 310 -1.91 9.54 -17.17
C HIS A 310 -2.15 8.05 -16.88
N ILE A 311 -3.40 7.58 -16.93
CA ILE A 311 -3.73 6.15 -16.80
C ILE A 311 -3.02 5.36 -17.89
N ARG A 312 -3.09 5.80 -19.15
CA ARG A 312 -2.46 5.09 -20.27
C ARG A 312 -0.95 4.97 -20.10
N GLU A 313 -0.29 6.03 -19.63
CA GLU A 313 1.15 6.04 -19.36
C GLU A 313 1.53 5.12 -18.19
N ARG A 314 0.70 5.04 -17.14
CA ARG A 314 1.00 4.29 -15.90
C ARG A 314 0.49 2.85 -15.88
N LEU A 315 -0.43 2.48 -16.76
CA LEU A 315 -0.99 1.12 -16.81
C LEU A 315 0.07 0.02 -16.99
N PRO A 316 1.11 0.18 -17.84
CA PRO A 316 2.18 -0.81 -17.95
C PRO A 316 2.93 -1.02 -16.62
N ASP A 317 3.24 0.05 -15.90
CA ASP A 317 3.91 0.01 -14.60
C ASP A 317 3.06 -0.74 -13.56
N ILE A 318 1.75 -0.44 -13.54
CA ILE A 318 0.78 -1.11 -12.67
C ILE A 318 0.70 -2.61 -12.98
N LYS A 319 0.64 -2.98 -14.26
CA LYS A 319 0.62 -4.38 -14.69
C LYS A 319 1.90 -5.12 -14.28
N ALA A 320 3.06 -4.50 -14.45
CA ALA A 320 4.34 -5.08 -14.03
C ALA A 320 4.36 -5.32 -12.50
N ARG A 321 3.94 -4.32 -11.70
CA ARG A 321 3.85 -4.43 -10.24
C ARG A 321 2.89 -5.53 -9.80
N LEU A 322 1.72 -5.66 -10.44
CA LEU A 322 0.77 -6.74 -10.18
C LEU A 322 1.36 -8.12 -10.46
N ASN A 323 2.07 -8.29 -11.58
CA ASN A 323 2.72 -9.55 -11.91
C ASN A 323 3.81 -9.93 -10.89
N THR A 324 4.57 -8.94 -10.40
CA THR A 324 5.55 -9.16 -9.34
C THR A 324 4.88 -9.58 -8.03
N LEU A 325 3.85 -8.86 -7.59
CA LEU A 325 3.10 -9.20 -6.37
C LEU A 325 2.48 -10.59 -6.49
N MET A 326 1.86 -10.91 -7.64
CA MET A 326 1.31 -12.23 -7.91
C MET A 326 2.38 -13.33 -7.80
N GLY A 327 3.57 -13.12 -8.39
CA GLY A 327 4.68 -14.07 -8.29
C GLY A 327 5.17 -14.28 -6.85
N GLN A 328 5.31 -13.20 -6.08
CA GLN A 328 5.70 -13.25 -4.66
C GLN A 328 4.66 -14.00 -3.83
N THR A 329 3.38 -13.65 -3.97
CA THR A 329 2.29 -14.32 -3.24
C THR A 329 2.15 -15.77 -3.67
N GLN A 330 2.41 -16.12 -4.93
CA GLN A 330 2.37 -17.51 -5.39
C GLN A 330 3.55 -18.33 -4.86
N GLN A 331 4.74 -17.73 -4.72
CA GLN A 331 5.88 -18.36 -4.07
C GLN A 331 5.63 -18.57 -2.57
N GLU A 332 5.03 -17.58 -1.90
CA GLU A 332 4.61 -17.69 -0.51
C GLU A 332 3.54 -18.77 -0.33
N LEU A 333 2.53 -18.81 -1.21
CA LEU A 333 1.50 -19.85 -1.23
C LEU A 333 2.10 -21.25 -1.38
N ALA A 334 3.09 -21.41 -2.28
CA ALA A 334 3.79 -22.67 -2.46
C ALA A 334 4.57 -23.11 -1.20
N SER A 335 5.02 -22.16 -0.36
CA SER A 335 5.70 -22.47 0.90
C SER A 335 4.76 -23.02 1.98
N TYR A 336 3.47 -22.68 1.93
CA TYR A 336 2.46 -23.20 2.87
C TYR A 336 2.04 -24.66 2.60
N GLY A 337 2.48 -25.24 1.49
CA GLY A 337 2.26 -26.65 1.14
C GLY A 337 1.17 -26.87 0.09
N ASP A 338 0.92 -28.13 -0.23
CA ASP A 338 0.02 -28.52 -1.32
C ASP A 338 -1.40 -28.81 -0.82
N VAL A 339 -2.37 -28.14 -1.43
CA VAL A 339 -3.81 -28.29 -1.14
C VAL A 339 -4.33 -29.66 -1.57
N ALA A 340 -3.61 -30.40 -2.43
CA ALA A 340 -3.95 -31.77 -2.82
C ALA A 340 -4.09 -32.73 -1.61
N PHE A 341 -3.47 -32.41 -0.48
CA PHE A 341 -3.58 -33.19 0.76
C PHE A 341 -4.64 -32.66 1.74
N ALA A 342 -5.39 -31.62 1.37
CA ALA A 342 -6.45 -31.02 2.18
C ALA A 342 -7.73 -31.88 2.12
N GLY A 343 -7.73 -33.03 2.79
CA GLY A 343 -8.91 -33.88 2.91
C GLY A 343 -8.68 -35.04 3.86
N LYS A 344 -9.73 -35.50 4.57
CA LYS A 344 -9.62 -36.63 5.52
C LYS A 344 -9.07 -37.90 4.85
N GLU A 345 -9.36 -38.10 3.57
CA GLU A 345 -8.94 -39.26 2.78
C GLU A 345 -7.45 -39.25 2.41
N HIS A 346 -6.83 -38.07 2.32
CA HIS A 346 -5.43 -37.89 1.87
C HIS A 346 -4.42 -37.74 3.01
N ARG A 347 -4.90 -37.75 4.27
CA ARG A 347 -4.03 -37.61 5.47
C ARG A 347 -2.98 -38.70 5.58
N GLY A 348 -3.32 -39.95 5.23
CA GLY A 348 -2.36 -41.06 5.25
C GLY A 348 -1.20 -40.84 4.29
N SER A 349 -1.49 -40.36 3.08
CA SER A 349 -0.48 -40.05 2.07
C SER A 349 0.40 -38.87 2.48
N LEU A 350 -0.17 -37.82 3.08
CA LEU A 350 0.58 -36.68 3.59
C LEU A 350 1.57 -37.09 4.69
N VAL A 351 1.12 -37.89 5.66
CA VAL A 351 2.00 -38.39 6.74
C VAL A 351 3.13 -39.23 6.15
N LEU A 352 2.83 -40.11 5.20
CA LEU A 352 3.85 -40.92 4.54
C LEU A 352 4.88 -40.04 3.82
N GLN A 353 4.44 -39.03 3.07
CA GLN A 353 5.35 -38.10 2.40
C GLN A 353 6.23 -37.33 3.39
N LEU A 354 5.67 -36.85 4.50
CA LEU A 354 6.43 -36.15 5.55
C LEU A 354 7.46 -37.08 6.20
N MET A 355 7.08 -38.33 6.50
CA MET A 355 7.99 -39.34 7.04
C MET A 355 9.11 -39.69 6.05
N THR A 356 8.79 -39.88 4.76
CA THR A 356 9.80 -40.15 3.73
C THR A 356 10.73 -38.96 3.52
N ARG A 357 10.22 -37.74 3.57
CA ARG A 357 11.04 -36.51 3.47
C ARG A 357 11.98 -36.40 4.67
N PHE A 358 11.47 -36.64 5.88
CA PHE A 358 12.28 -36.65 7.10
C PHE A 358 13.38 -37.72 7.03
N ALA A 359 13.03 -38.97 6.70
CA ALA A 359 13.99 -40.06 6.60
C ALA A 359 15.09 -39.79 5.57
N THR A 360 14.71 -39.29 4.38
CA THR A 360 15.67 -38.91 3.34
C THR A 360 16.58 -37.77 3.80
N SER A 361 16.03 -36.74 4.46
CA SER A 361 16.80 -35.61 4.99
C SER A 361 17.77 -36.03 6.09
N PHE A 362 17.33 -36.92 6.99
CA PHE A 362 18.15 -37.47 8.06
C PHE A 362 19.32 -38.29 7.51
N MET A 363 19.05 -39.21 6.57
CA MET A 363 20.09 -39.98 5.88
C MET A 363 21.06 -39.06 5.13
N SER A 364 20.56 -38.07 4.40
CA SER A 364 21.41 -37.12 3.65
C SER A 364 22.31 -36.27 4.56
N SER A 365 21.87 -35.98 5.79
CA SER A 365 22.66 -35.26 6.78
C SER A 365 23.77 -36.12 7.38
N ILE A 366 23.54 -37.42 7.53
CA ILE A 366 24.56 -38.40 7.93
C ILE A 366 25.53 -38.67 6.77
N ASP A 367 25.05 -38.81 5.54
CA ASP A 367 25.90 -39.08 4.37
C ASP A 367 26.66 -37.83 3.89
N GLY A 368 26.28 -36.64 4.36
CA GLY A 368 26.89 -35.37 3.95
C GLY A 368 26.48 -34.90 2.55
N THR A 369 25.35 -35.39 2.04
CA THR A 369 24.78 -35.05 0.71
C THR A 369 23.66 -34.01 0.79
N SER A 370 23.36 -33.49 1.99
CA SER A 370 22.37 -32.42 2.19
C SER A 370 22.75 -31.15 1.40
N SER A 371 21.76 -30.46 0.84
CA SER A 371 21.94 -29.18 0.14
C SER A 371 22.09 -27.99 1.09
N GLU A 372 21.60 -28.11 2.33
CA GLU A 372 21.62 -27.06 3.34
C GLU A 372 22.62 -27.41 4.45
N ILE A 373 23.91 -27.28 4.15
CA ILE A 373 24.99 -27.55 5.11
C ILE A 373 25.40 -26.25 5.80
N SER A 374 25.48 -26.26 7.14
CA SER A 374 26.02 -25.15 7.92
C SER A 374 27.49 -24.92 7.55
N THR A 375 27.85 -23.68 7.19
CA THR A 375 29.24 -23.29 6.89
C THR A 375 30.03 -22.89 8.12
N LYS A 376 29.38 -22.83 9.30
CA LYS A 376 29.98 -22.33 10.55
C LYS A 376 30.43 -23.42 11.50
N GLU A 377 29.75 -24.57 11.49
CA GLU A 377 29.99 -25.65 12.45
C GLU A 377 29.98 -27.01 11.75
N LEU A 378 30.78 -27.94 12.27
CA LEU A 378 30.82 -29.32 11.80
C LEU A 378 29.61 -30.07 12.37
N CYS A 379 28.74 -30.58 11.51
CA CYS A 379 27.54 -31.32 11.90
C CYS A 379 27.38 -32.62 11.09
N GLY A 380 26.46 -33.48 11.52
CA GLY A 380 26.05 -34.67 10.76
C GLY A 380 27.15 -35.72 10.70
N GLY A 381 27.29 -36.39 9.54
CA GLY A 381 28.29 -37.45 9.36
C GLY A 381 29.74 -37.00 9.56
N ALA A 382 30.07 -35.79 9.12
CA ALA A 382 31.43 -35.26 9.26
C ALA A 382 31.80 -35.05 10.74
N ARG A 383 30.82 -34.65 11.57
CA ARG A 383 31.03 -34.52 13.01
C ARG A 383 31.20 -35.87 13.70
N ILE A 384 30.41 -36.87 13.31
CA ILE A 384 30.57 -38.26 13.78
C ILE A 384 31.96 -38.79 13.41
N TYR A 385 32.41 -38.55 12.18
CA TYR A 385 33.75 -38.94 11.73
C TYR A 385 34.86 -38.27 12.55
N TYR A 386 34.71 -36.98 12.89
CA TYR A 386 35.63 -36.26 13.77
C TYR A 386 35.64 -36.84 15.19
N ILE A 387 34.48 -37.21 15.73
CA ILE A 387 34.38 -37.86 17.05
C ILE A 387 35.19 -39.17 17.06
N PHE A 388 35.02 -40.02 16.05
CA PHE A 388 35.75 -41.30 16.00
C PHE A 388 37.26 -41.13 15.85
N ASN A 389 37.73 -40.25 14.97
CA ASN A 389 39.16 -40.17 14.66
C ASN A 389 39.91 -39.23 15.58
N SER A 390 39.37 -38.02 15.81
CA SER A 390 40.09 -36.98 16.55
C SER A 390 39.77 -36.97 18.03
N VAL A 391 38.53 -37.26 18.44
CA VAL A 391 38.19 -37.23 19.87
C VAL A 391 38.51 -38.57 20.52
N PHE A 392 37.96 -39.66 19.98
CA PHE A 392 38.16 -40.99 20.54
C PHE A 392 39.59 -41.48 20.32
N GLY A 393 40.16 -41.30 19.12
CA GLY A 393 41.58 -41.62 18.85
C GLY A 393 42.53 -40.95 19.84
N ASN A 394 42.46 -39.62 20.00
CA ASN A 394 43.28 -38.90 20.98
C ASN A 394 43.02 -39.39 22.42
N SER A 395 41.76 -39.68 22.78
CA SER A 395 41.44 -40.19 24.12
C SER A 395 42.11 -41.53 24.40
N LEU A 396 42.19 -42.42 23.39
CA LEU A 396 42.88 -43.70 23.51
C LEU A 396 44.40 -43.53 23.60
N GLU A 397 44.99 -42.63 22.81
CA GLU A 397 46.44 -42.36 22.83
C GLU A 397 46.92 -41.76 24.16
N THR A 398 46.06 -41.05 24.88
CA THR A 398 46.39 -40.49 26.20
C THR A 398 46.42 -41.52 27.33
N ILE A 399 45.93 -42.74 27.10
CA ILE A 399 45.92 -43.80 28.13
C ILE A 399 47.31 -44.43 28.17
N ASP A 400 48.07 -44.16 29.23
CA ASP A 400 49.35 -44.83 29.43
C ASP A 400 49.11 -46.31 29.78
N PRO A 401 49.64 -47.26 28.97
CA PRO A 401 49.44 -48.69 29.14
C PRO A 401 50.03 -49.26 30.44
N THR A 402 50.80 -48.46 31.18
CA THR A 402 51.49 -48.84 32.41
C THR A 402 51.12 -47.98 33.63
N THR A 403 50.15 -47.06 33.50
CA THR A 403 49.79 -46.07 34.53
C THR A 403 49.65 -46.66 35.95
N ASN A 404 49.07 -47.86 36.06
CA ASN A 404 48.81 -48.54 37.33
C ASN A 404 49.65 -49.81 37.53
N LEU A 405 50.82 -49.90 36.89
CA LEU A 405 51.72 -51.05 36.97
C LEU A 405 53.07 -50.63 37.53
N SER A 406 53.25 -50.75 38.85
CA SER A 406 54.57 -50.58 39.44
C SER A 406 55.43 -51.84 39.26
N VAL A 407 56.75 -51.68 39.31
CA VAL A 407 57.70 -52.81 39.30
C VAL A 407 57.43 -53.77 40.49
N LEU A 408 56.93 -53.24 41.61
CA LEU A 408 56.54 -54.04 42.76
C LEU A 408 55.30 -54.91 42.45
N ASP A 409 54.31 -54.35 41.77
CA ASP A 409 53.07 -55.06 41.39
C ASP A 409 53.37 -56.18 40.40
N ILE A 410 54.21 -55.91 39.40
CA ILE A 410 54.66 -56.92 38.43
C ILE A 410 55.40 -58.05 39.14
N ARG A 411 56.33 -57.73 40.04
CA ARG A 411 57.07 -58.73 40.82
C ARG A 411 56.15 -59.55 41.73
N THR A 412 55.17 -58.90 42.33
CA THR A 412 54.18 -59.52 43.22
C THR A 412 53.28 -60.47 42.43
N ALA A 413 52.80 -60.05 41.25
CA ALA A 413 52.03 -60.90 40.35
C ALA A 413 52.82 -62.14 39.91
N ILE A 414 54.08 -61.98 39.48
CA ILE A 414 54.95 -63.12 39.10
C ILE A 414 55.12 -64.10 40.26
N ARG A 415 55.41 -63.61 41.47
CA ARG A 415 55.58 -64.47 42.66
C ARG A 415 54.29 -65.20 43.03
N ASN A 416 53.16 -64.48 43.05
CA ASN A 416 51.86 -65.06 43.37
C ASN A 416 51.40 -66.09 42.33
N SER A 417 51.66 -65.83 41.04
CA SER A 417 51.36 -66.78 39.96
C SER A 417 52.29 -68.00 39.95
N THR A 418 53.50 -67.90 40.50
CA THR A 418 54.44 -69.03 40.64
C THR A 418 54.03 -69.96 41.80
N GLY A 419 53.39 -69.40 42.84
CA GLY A 419 52.90 -70.16 43.99
C GLY A 419 54.04 -70.70 44.88
N PRO A 420 53.81 -71.79 45.65
CA PRO A 420 54.76 -72.27 46.66
C PRO A 420 55.94 -73.07 46.09
N ARG A 421 55.98 -73.33 44.78
CA ARG A 421 57.02 -74.15 44.13
C ARG A 421 58.01 -73.27 43.38
N PRO A 422 59.32 -73.57 43.42
CA PRO A 422 60.29 -72.87 42.59
C PRO A 422 60.01 -73.15 41.10
N SER A 423 59.95 -72.09 40.30
CA SER A 423 59.82 -72.17 38.84
C SER A 423 61.07 -71.60 38.17
N LEU A 424 61.51 -72.22 37.08
CA LEU A 424 62.59 -71.73 36.24
C LEU A 424 62.11 -70.66 35.24
N PHE A 425 60.80 -70.57 34.98
CA PHE A 425 60.19 -69.67 34.00
C PHE A 425 59.11 -68.79 34.62
N VAL A 426 58.88 -67.62 34.03
CA VAL A 426 57.81 -66.70 34.44
C VAL A 426 56.45 -67.23 33.95
N PRO A 427 55.43 -67.36 34.82
CA PRO A 427 54.11 -67.83 34.40
C PRO A 427 53.37 -66.84 33.50
N GLU A 428 52.75 -67.31 32.41
CA GLU A 428 51.89 -66.50 31.51
C GLU A 428 50.69 -65.88 32.25
N LEU A 429 50.18 -66.57 33.28
CA LEU A 429 49.08 -66.09 34.10
C LEU A 429 49.37 -64.73 34.75
N ALA A 430 50.64 -64.41 35.04
CA ALA A 430 51.01 -63.11 35.59
C ALA A 430 50.76 -61.99 34.57
N PHE A 431 51.03 -62.23 33.28
CA PHE A 431 50.74 -61.28 32.21
C PHE A 431 49.24 -61.05 32.08
N ASP A 432 48.42 -62.12 32.06
CA ASP A 432 46.96 -62.01 31.98
C ASP A 432 46.36 -61.20 33.13
N LEU A 433 46.88 -61.38 34.36
CA LEU A 433 46.43 -60.66 35.54
C LEU A 433 46.78 -59.16 35.48
N LEU A 434 47.91 -58.81 34.87
CA LEU A 434 48.37 -57.42 34.76
C LEU A 434 47.73 -56.69 33.57
N VAL A 435 47.46 -57.38 32.46
CA VAL A 435 46.90 -56.79 31.24
C VAL A 435 45.39 -56.58 31.32
N LYS A 436 44.63 -57.48 31.95
CA LYS A 436 43.16 -57.34 32.07
C LYS A 436 42.71 -56.00 32.68
N PRO A 437 43.32 -55.51 33.78
CA PRO A 437 43.03 -54.17 34.30
C PRO A 437 43.35 -53.04 33.31
N GLN A 438 44.43 -53.16 32.53
CA GLN A 438 44.79 -52.14 31.52
C GLN A 438 43.77 -52.10 30.38
N ILE A 439 43.30 -53.27 29.90
CA ILE A 439 42.23 -53.34 28.90
C ILE A 439 40.94 -52.70 29.42
N LYS A 440 40.63 -52.85 30.72
CA LYS A 440 39.43 -52.25 31.32
C LYS A 440 39.45 -50.71 31.29
N LEU A 441 40.62 -50.07 31.25
CA LEU A 441 40.73 -48.62 31.10
C LEU A 441 40.17 -48.11 29.77
N LEU A 442 40.08 -48.97 28.74
CA LEU A 442 39.52 -48.63 27.43
C LEU A 442 37.98 -48.54 27.45
N GLU A 443 37.32 -49.04 28.50
CA GLU A 443 35.85 -49.08 28.59
C GLU A 443 35.23 -47.68 28.68
N VAL A 444 35.74 -46.84 29.59
CA VAL A 444 35.25 -45.47 29.82
C VAL A 444 35.31 -44.57 28.58
N PRO A 445 36.46 -44.44 27.87
CA PRO A 445 36.52 -43.62 26.65
C PRO A 445 35.64 -44.18 25.53
N SER A 446 35.46 -45.50 25.47
CA SER A 446 34.57 -46.14 24.50
C SER A 446 33.10 -45.79 24.77
N GLN A 447 32.66 -45.87 26.03
CA GLN A 447 31.33 -45.44 26.44
C GLN A 447 31.10 -43.96 26.14
N ARG A 448 32.10 -43.11 26.44
CA ARG A 448 32.03 -41.68 26.16
C ARG A 448 31.92 -41.38 24.66
N CYS A 449 32.61 -42.14 23.81
CA CYS A 449 32.47 -42.02 22.36
C CYS A 449 31.04 -42.31 21.89
N VAL A 450 30.41 -43.35 22.44
CA VAL A 450 29.01 -43.69 22.11
C VAL A 450 28.05 -42.58 22.53
N GLU A 451 28.24 -41.99 23.72
CA GLU A 451 27.45 -40.85 24.19
C GLU A 451 27.58 -39.64 23.26
N LEU A 452 28.80 -39.29 22.85
CA LEU A 452 29.04 -38.15 21.96
C LEU A 452 28.41 -38.34 20.58
N VAL A 453 28.44 -39.56 20.04
CA VAL A 453 27.76 -39.89 18.77
C VAL A 453 26.24 -39.82 18.95
N TYR A 454 25.71 -40.31 20.07
CA TYR A 454 24.28 -40.19 20.38
C TYR A 454 23.81 -38.74 20.50
N GLU A 455 24.58 -37.89 21.19
CA GLU A 455 24.31 -36.45 21.28
C GLU A 455 24.30 -35.77 19.90
N GLU A 456 25.18 -36.19 18.99
CA GLU A 456 25.20 -35.68 17.62
C GLU A 456 23.98 -36.16 16.82
N LEU A 457 23.63 -37.44 16.92
CA LEU A 457 22.46 -37.99 16.23
C LEU A 457 21.13 -37.38 16.69
N ILE A 458 21.04 -36.90 17.94
CA ILE A 458 19.86 -36.16 18.44
C ILE A 458 19.76 -34.75 17.83
N LYS A 459 20.89 -34.13 17.50
CA LYS A 459 20.91 -32.77 16.95
C LYS A 459 20.50 -32.73 15.48
N ILE A 460 20.66 -33.84 14.76
CA ILE A 460 20.19 -34.06 13.39
C ILE A 460 18.68 -34.30 13.42
#